data_AF-A0A2G6ZMB9-F1
#
_entry.id   AF-A0A2G6ZMB9-F1
#
_cell.length_a   1.000
_cell.length_b   1.000
_cell.length_c   1.000
_cell.angle_alpha   90.00
_cell.angle_beta   90.00
_cell.angle_gamma   90.00
#
_symmetry.space_group_name_H-M   'P 1'
#
loop_
_entity.id
_entity.type
_entity.pdbx_description
1 polymer ?
#
loop_
_entity_poly.entity_id
_entity_poly.type
_entity_poly.pdbx_seq_one_letter_code
_entity_poly.pdbx_strand_id
1 'polypeptide(L)'
;MKYSLIDTVKFSVEIDHANWINKQAKLYTEDVINPITKACSSPYHNKKLKVPGAYGSAATVWSKRQGSILLIECSAAKFLSGQNVFGDDDLSSLITNIVKNVCLYLGITPKPSEKLDIKNGYIRLFRVDLVSHIKLPAHIATSDFIHALKSQLVFTQRSFSTYGDETIYIDQSSDMKTLKFYDKWKELKIHKLPTSLPDKELIKQNVKHLLRIEMTFRNRFLKNHEMSMVSEFNIKHARRLMKDAISNLNLTNQSLRQGNFDSNFGGLKNCLLALNAVGVNLNTIINNRQLKEHSKEILKKTGINILVPMSALELPEIPVKRHLETMRF
;
A
#
# COMPACT_ATOMS: atom_id res chain seq x y z
N MET A 1 12.96 -2.75 -13.54
CA MET A 1 11.66 -2.93 -12.85
C MET A 1 11.02 -1.54 -12.79
N LYS A 2 9.78 -1.36 -13.30
CA LYS A 2 9.02 -0.12 -13.02
C LYS A 2 8.85 -0.04 -11.49
N TYR A 3 9.20 1.09 -10.88
CA TYR A 3 9.16 1.25 -9.43
C TYR A 3 7.77 1.67 -8.95
N SER A 4 6.93 2.16 -9.86
CA SER A 4 5.54 2.52 -9.61
C SER A 4 4.51 1.70 -10.37
N LEU A 5 3.29 1.74 -9.82
CA LEU A 5 2.09 1.22 -10.47
C LEU A 5 0.85 1.95 -9.95
N ILE A 6 -0.24 1.88 -10.70
CA ILE A 6 -1.57 2.22 -10.20
C ILE A 6 -2.19 0.96 -9.57
N ASP A 7 -2.51 1.03 -8.28
CA ASP A 7 -3.09 -0.10 -7.55
C ASP A 7 -4.61 -0.04 -7.60
N THR A 8 -5.27 0.64 -6.67
CA THR A 8 -6.73 0.77 -6.68
C THR A 8 -7.20 1.93 -7.55
N VAL A 9 -8.20 1.67 -8.38
CA VAL A 9 -8.96 2.70 -9.10
C VAL A 9 -10.44 2.60 -8.78
N LYS A 10 -11.11 3.75 -8.75
CA LYS A 10 -12.56 3.86 -8.76
C LYS A 10 -12.96 4.90 -9.78
N PHE A 11 -13.80 4.52 -10.73
CA PHE A 11 -14.17 5.38 -11.85
C PHE A 11 -15.58 5.07 -12.34
N SER A 12 -16.14 5.97 -13.16
CA SER A 12 -17.37 5.72 -13.90
C SER A 12 -17.18 5.96 -15.38
N VAL A 13 -17.81 5.12 -16.17
CA VAL A 13 -17.86 5.18 -17.64
C VAL A 13 -19.31 5.26 -18.09
N GLU A 14 -19.57 6.12 -19.07
CA GLU A 14 -20.88 6.24 -19.71
C GLU A 14 -21.03 5.13 -20.75
N ILE A 15 -21.93 4.19 -20.45
CA ILE A 15 -22.24 3.05 -21.31
C ILE A 15 -23.73 2.78 -21.14
N ASP A 16 -24.49 2.85 -22.22
CA ASP A 16 -25.90 2.49 -22.23
C ASP A 16 -26.08 0.96 -22.19
N HIS A 17 -26.57 0.48 -21.06
CA HIS A 17 -26.84 -0.92 -20.76
C HIS A 17 -28.23 -1.09 -20.12
N ALA A 18 -29.16 -0.15 -20.34
CA ALA A 18 -30.52 -0.22 -19.80
C ALA A 18 -31.25 -1.50 -20.25
N ASN A 19 -31.15 -1.84 -21.54
CA ASN A 19 -31.72 -3.08 -22.08
C ASN A 19 -31.16 -4.33 -21.42
N TRP A 20 -29.85 -4.33 -21.13
CA TRP A 20 -29.22 -5.43 -20.42
C TRP A 20 -29.76 -5.55 -19.00
N ILE A 21 -29.89 -4.44 -18.25
CA ILE A 21 -30.48 -4.46 -16.90
C ILE A 21 -31.89 -5.03 -16.92
N ASN A 22 -32.73 -4.56 -17.84
CA ASN A 22 -34.11 -5.00 -17.96
C ASN A 22 -34.19 -6.51 -18.26
N LYS A 23 -33.30 -7.01 -19.13
CA LYS A 23 -33.18 -8.44 -19.40
C LYS A 23 -32.80 -9.24 -18.14
N GLN A 24 -31.81 -8.78 -17.38
CA GLN A 24 -31.39 -9.48 -16.15
C GLN A 24 -32.46 -9.41 -15.05
N ALA A 25 -33.18 -8.28 -14.94
CA ALA A 25 -34.28 -8.12 -14.00
C ALA A 25 -35.46 -9.04 -14.36
N LYS A 26 -35.77 -9.19 -15.65
CA LYS A 26 -36.78 -10.15 -16.13
C LYS A 26 -36.38 -11.60 -15.82
N LEU A 27 -35.13 -11.97 -16.06
CA LEU A 27 -34.62 -13.30 -15.70
C LEU A 27 -34.76 -13.57 -14.18
N TYR A 28 -34.55 -12.55 -13.33
CA TYR A 28 -34.80 -12.68 -11.90
C TYR A 28 -36.27 -12.97 -11.58
N THR A 29 -37.22 -12.32 -12.27
CA THR A 29 -38.66 -12.57 -12.08
C THR A 29 -39.11 -13.93 -12.62
N GLU A 30 -38.31 -14.55 -13.48
CA GLU A 30 -38.48 -15.90 -14.02
C GLU A 30 -37.70 -16.95 -13.22
N ASP A 31 -37.38 -16.66 -11.94
CA ASP A 31 -36.63 -17.52 -11.01
C ASP A 31 -35.21 -17.93 -11.43
N VAL A 32 -34.62 -17.26 -12.43
CA VAL A 32 -33.20 -17.41 -12.76
C VAL A 32 -32.36 -16.55 -11.81
N ILE A 33 -32.15 -17.05 -10.59
CA ILE A 33 -31.50 -16.32 -9.50
C ILE A 33 -29.99 -16.56 -9.51
N ASN A 34 -29.23 -15.49 -9.75
CA ASN A 34 -27.78 -15.46 -9.59
C ASN A 34 -27.33 -14.06 -9.13
N PRO A 35 -26.04 -13.84 -8.79
CA PRO A 35 -25.57 -12.54 -8.31
C PRO A 35 -25.84 -11.36 -9.26
N ILE A 36 -25.84 -11.58 -10.58
CA ILE A 36 -26.10 -10.55 -11.58
C ILE A 36 -27.60 -10.22 -11.61
N THR A 37 -28.46 -11.22 -11.79
CA THR A 37 -29.92 -11.01 -11.85
C THR A 37 -30.44 -10.40 -10.56
N LYS A 38 -29.90 -10.82 -9.41
CA LYS A 38 -30.19 -10.22 -8.08
C LYS A 38 -29.73 -8.77 -7.93
N ALA A 39 -28.62 -8.39 -8.57
CA ALA A 39 -28.15 -7.01 -8.55
C ALA A 39 -29.03 -6.11 -9.44
N CYS A 40 -29.42 -6.62 -10.60
CA CYS A 40 -30.27 -5.93 -11.56
C CYS A 40 -31.74 -5.83 -11.11
N SER A 41 -32.25 -6.74 -10.28
CA SER A 41 -33.65 -6.69 -9.79
C SER A 41 -33.92 -5.63 -8.73
N SER A 42 -32.91 -4.92 -8.24
CA SER A 42 -33.12 -3.82 -7.29
C SER A 42 -33.82 -2.63 -7.97
N PRO A 43 -34.84 -2.00 -7.34
CA PRO A 43 -35.55 -0.85 -7.91
C PRO A 43 -34.65 0.34 -8.29
N TYR A 44 -33.50 0.46 -7.61
CA TYR A 44 -32.53 1.53 -7.85
C TYR A 44 -31.35 1.09 -8.74
N HIS A 45 -31.32 -0.18 -9.16
CA HIS A 45 -30.25 -0.83 -9.92
C HIS A 45 -28.82 -0.53 -9.41
N ASN A 46 -28.71 -0.23 -8.12
CA ASN A 46 -27.49 0.29 -7.49
C ASN A 46 -26.74 -0.78 -6.68
N LYS A 47 -27.22 -2.03 -6.72
CA LYS A 47 -26.57 -3.15 -6.03
C LYS A 47 -25.25 -3.46 -6.72
N LYS A 48 -24.24 -3.70 -5.88
CA LYS A 48 -22.89 -4.06 -6.31
C LYS A 48 -22.84 -5.53 -6.71
N LEU A 49 -22.20 -5.81 -7.84
CA LEU A 49 -21.84 -7.15 -8.28
C LEU A 49 -20.32 -7.30 -8.37
N LYS A 50 -19.84 -8.53 -8.28
CA LYS A 50 -18.43 -8.87 -8.45
C LYS A 50 -18.23 -9.42 -9.86
N VAL A 51 -17.38 -8.76 -10.63
CA VAL A 51 -16.88 -9.25 -11.92
C VAL A 51 -15.55 -9.95 -11.65
N PRO A 52 -15.38 -11.23 -12.02
CA PRO A 52 -14.12 -11.93 -11.84
C PRO A 52 -13.04 -11.34 -12.74
N GLY A 53 -11.83 -11.26 -12.20
CA GLY A 53 -10.60 -10.93 -12.91
C GLY A 53 -9.61 -12.09 -12.86
N ALA A 54 -8.36 -11.78 -13.17
CA ALA A 54 -7.29 -12.76 -13.20
C ALA A 54 -7.07 -13.44 -11.83
N TYR A 55 -6.91 -14.76 -11.84
CA TYR A 55 -6.52 -15.58 -10.68
C TYR A 55 -7.35 -15.34 -9.40
N GLY A 56 -8.67 -15.19 -9.54
CA GLY A 56 -9.59 -15.04 -8.41
C GLY A 56 -9.68 -13.62 -7.84
N SER A 57 -9.04 -12.64 -8.47
CA SER A 57 -9.32 -11.23 -8.22
C SER A 57 -10.72 -10.84 -8.73
N ALA A 58 -11.23 -9.68 -8.31
CA ALA A 58 -12.52 -9.20 -8.78
C ALA A 58 -12.60 -7.67 -8.81
N ALA A 59 -13.35 -7.16 -9.77
CA ALA A 59 -13.83 -5.79 -9.77
C ALA A 59 -15.21 -5.71 -9.13
N THR A 60 -15.47 -4.64 -8.39
CA THR A 60 -16.80 -4.32 -7.88
C THR A 60 -17.46 -3.38 -8.88
N VAL A 61 -18.60 -3.78 -9.44
CA VAL A 61 -19.29 -3.05 -10.50
C VAL A 61 -20.72 -2.78 -10.07
N TRP A 62 -21.27 -1.64 -10.44
CA TRP A 62 -22.70 -1.36 -10.28
C TRP A 62 -23.18 -0.35 -11.31
N SER A 63 -24.45 -0.46 -11.66
CA SER A 63 -25.11 0.50 -12.53
C SER A 63 -25.54 1.75 -11.76
N LYS A 64 -25.60 2.88 -12.47
CA LYS A 64 -26.18 4.14 -12.03
C LYS A 64 -27.02 4.73 -13.15
N ARG A 65 -27.89 5.69 -12.77
CA ARG A 65 -28.74 6.45 -13.69
C ARG A 65 -29.50 5.55 -14.67
N GLN A 66 -30.19 4.54 -14.11
CA GLN A 66 -31.06 3.64 -14.86
C GLN A 66 -30.37 2.93 -16.05
N GLY A 67 -29.09 2.56 -15.90
CA GLY A 67 -28.38 1.83 -16.95
C GLY A 67 -27.62 2.69 -17.94
N SER A 68 -27.33 3.96 -17.65
CA SER A 68 -26.49 4.80 -18.51
C SER A 68 -25.03 4.92 -18.03
N ILE A 69 -24.74 4.53 -16.80
CA ILE A 69 -23.39 4.64 -16.22
C ILE A 69 -23.01 3.34 -15.51
N LEU A 70 -21.83 2.80 -15.83
CA LEU A 70 -21.18 1.77 -15.03
C LEU A 70 -20.15 2.42 -14.11
N LEU A 71 -20.24 2.11 -12.81
CA LEU A 71 -19.23 2.48 -11.83
C LEU A 71 -18.43 1.23 -11.46
N ILE A 72 -17.10 1.34 -11.51
CA ILE A 72 -16.16 0.24 -11.36
C ILE A 72 -15.13 0.61 -10.28
N GLU A 73 -14.85 -0.32 -9.38
CA GLU A 73 -13.83 -0.21 -8.34
C GLU A 73 -13.02 -1.52 -8.23
N CYS A 74 -11.71 -1.46 -8.40
CA CYS A 74 -10.82 -2.62 -8.31
C CYS A 74 -9.36 -2.22 -8.08
N SER A 75 -8.53 -3.18 -7.63
CA SER A 75 -7.08 -3.09 -7.81
C SER A 75 -6.77 -3.44 -9.27
N ALA A 76 -6.34 -2.47 -10.08
CA ALA A 76 -6.09 -2.60 -11.51
C ALA A 76 -5.06 -3.70 -11.80
N ALA A 77 -3.89 -3.63 -11.16
CA ALA A 77 -2.83 -4.63 -11.34
C ALA A 77 -3.33 -6.04 -10.96
N LYS A 78 -4.01 -6.17 -9.82
CA LYS A 78 -4.51 -7.47 -9.34
C LYS A 78 -5.65 -8.00 -10.22
N PHE A 79 -6.55 -7.14 -10.68
CA PHE A 79 -7.66 -7.50 -11.55
C PHE A 79 -7.19 -8.02 -12.91
N LEU A 80 -6.15 -7.39 -13.48
CA LEU A 80 -5.63 -7.73 -14.80
C LEU A 80 -4.60 -8.87 -14.78
N SER A 81 -3.79 -8.97 -13.72
CA SER A 81 -2.66 -9.92 -13.67
C SER A 81 -2.67 -10.91 -12.51
N GLY A 82 -3.57 -10.76 -11.54
CA GLY A 82 -3.66 -11.61 -10.34
C GLY A 82 -2.75 -11.19 -9.18
N GLN A 83 -1.90 -10.19 -9.38
CA GLN A 83 -0.97 -9.68 -8.37
C GLN A 83 -0.85 -8.15 -8.45
N ASN A 84 -0.43 -7.50 -7.37
CA ASN A 84 -0.22 -6.05 -7.34
C ASN A 84 1.20 -5.65 -6.94
N VAL A 85 2.18 -6.57 -6.95
CA VAL A 85 3.60 -6.26 -6.74
C VAL A 85 4.17 -5.49 -7.92
N PHE A 86 3.90 -5.97 -9.13
CA PHE A 86 4.26 -5.34 -10.39
C PHE A 86 3.02 -4.80 -11.08
N GLY A 87 3.18 -3.77 -11.89
CA GLY A 87 2.09 -3.21 -12.66
C GLY A 87 2.57 -2.11 -13.60
N ASP A 88 1.58 -1.48 -14.24
CA ASP A 88 1.78 -0.27 -15.03
C ASP A 88 1.21 0.93 -14.27
N ASP A 89 1.59 2.12 -14.71
CA ASP A 89 0.97 3.38 -14.32
C ASP A 89 0.42 4.21 -15.48
N ASP A 90 0.36 3.62 -16.68
CA ASP A 90 -0.52 4.06 -17.76
C ASP A 90 -1.99 3.82 -17.39
N LEU A 91 -2.57 4.82 -16.72
CA LEU A 91 -3.94 4.79 -16.24
C LEU A 91 -4.97 4.56 -17.37
N SER A 92 -4.74 5.13 -18.56
CA SER A 92 -5.67 5.03 -19.69
C SER A 92 -5.74 3.61 -20.22
N SER A 93 -4.59 2.98 -20.43
CA SER A 93 -4.50 1.58 -20.86
C SER A 93 -5.11 0.63 -19.82
N LEU A 94 -4.81 0.83 -18.54
CA LEU A 94 -5.37 0.03 -17.45
C LEU A 94 -6.90 0.11 -17.41
N ILE A 95 -7.46 1.32 -17.42
CA ILE A 95 -8.92 1.52 -17.34
C ILE A 95 -9.60 0.97 -18.59
N THR A 96 -9.05 1.18 -19.77
CA THR A 96 -9.59 0.62 -21.03
C THR A 96 -9.69 -0.90 -20.96
N ASN A 97 -8.63 -1.57 -20.48
CA ASN A 97 -8.62 -3.02 -20.32
C ASN A 97 -9.61 -3.51 -19.24
N ILE A 98 -9.74 -2.78 -18.13
CA ILE A 98 -10.72 -3.09 -17.09
C ILE A 98 -12.14 -2.99 -17.65
N VAL A 99 -12.48 -1.88 -18.33
CA VAL A 99 -13.81 -1.68 -18.92
C VAL A 99 -14.11 -2.78 -19.94
N LYS A 100 -13.16 -3.10 -20.83
CA LYS A 100 -13.30 -4.19 -21.80
C LYS A 100 -13.63 -5.52 -21.13
N ASN A 101 -12.88 -5.91 -20.09
CA ASN A 101 -13.10 -7.17 -19.37
C ASN A 101 -14.46 -7.19 -18.64
N VAL A 102 -14.86 -6.06 -18.05
CA VAL A 102 -16.17 -5.92 -17.39
C VAL A 102 -17.31 -6.05 -18.40
N CYS A 103 -17.24 -5.34 -19.52
CA CYS A 103 -18.25 -5.41 -20.57
C CYS A 103 -18.36 -6.81 -21.17
N LEU A 104 -17.23 -7.46 -21.45
CA LEU A 104 -17.18 -8.84 -21.96
C LEU A 104 -17.86 -9.81 -21.00
N TYR A 105 -17.52 -9.75 -19.70
CA TYR A 105 -18.10 -10.63 -18.69
C TYR A 105 -19.61 -10.43 -18.53
N LEU A 106 -20.07 -9.18 -18.58
CA LEU A 106 -21.50 -8.88 -18.46
C LEU A 106 -22.27 -9.12 -19.76
N GLY A 107 -21.60 -9.30 -20.90
CA GLY A 107 -22.25 -9.36 -22.22
C GLY A 107 -22.83 -8.02 -22.66
N ILE A 108 -22.22 -6.91 -22.21
CA ILE A 108 -22.57 -5.54 -22.62
C ILE A 108 -21.68 -5.15 -23.79
N THR A 109 -22.27 -4.65 -24.87
CA THR A 109 -21.54 -4.16 -26.05
C THR A 109 -21.66 -2.64 -26.14
N PRO A 110 -20.58 -1.87 -25.83
CA PRO A 110 -20.63 -0.42 -25.97
C PRO A 110 -20.81 0.01 -27.44
N LYS A 111 -21.53 1.11 -27.65
CA LYS A 111 -21.74 1.76 -28.94
C LYS A 111 -20.42 2.31 -29.49
N PRO A 112 -20.30 2.55 -30.82
CA PRO A 112 -19.09 3.12 -31.40
C PRO A 112 -18.64 4.44 -30.76
N SER A 113 -19.58 5.33 -30.43
CA SER A 113 -19.30 6.59 -29.71
C SER A 113 -18.73 6.32 -28.31
N GLU A 114 -19.37 5.44 -27.53
CA GLU A 114 -18.91 5.09 -26.17
C GLU A 114 -17.51 4.46 -26.19
N LYS A 115 -17.20 3.63 -27.20
CA LYS A 115 -15.85 3.08 -27.40
C LYS A 115 -14.82 4.17 -27.67
N LEU A 116 -15.20 5.19 -28.45
CA LEU A 116 -14.34 6.34 -28.73
C LEU A 116 -14.12 7.17 -27.46
N ASP A 117 -15.17 7.38 -26.67
CA ASP A 117 -15.08 8.11 -25.39
C ASP A 117 -14.18 7.38 -24.38
N ILE A 118 -14.31 6.06 -24.27
CA ILE A 118 -13.42 5.22 -23.46
C ILE A 118 -11.97 5.37 -23.93
N LYS A 119 -11.72 5.27 -25.24
CA LYS A 119 -10.38 5.38 -25.83
C LYS A 119 -9.77 6.76 -25.60
N ASN A 120 -10.59 7.81 -25.67
CA ASN A 120 -10.15 9.19 -25.46
C ASN A 120 -10.02 9.55 -23.97
N GLY A 121 -10.37 8.64 -23.06
CA GLY A 121 -10.25 8.86 -21.62
C GLY A 121 -11.34 9.76 -21.04
N TYR A 122 -12.51 9.86 -21.69
CA TYR A 122 -13.71 10.52 -21.15
C TYR A 122 -14.38 9.66 -20.07
N ILE A 123 -13.60 9.36 -19.04
CA ILE A 123 -13.95 8.49 -17.94
C ILE A 123 -13.66 9.26 -16.66
N ARG A 124 -14.66 9.34 -15.79
CA ARG A 124 -14.54 10.10 -14.54
C ARG A 124 -13.89 9.27 -13.45
N LEU A 125 -12.87 9.82 -12.82
CA LEU A 125 -12.14 9.24 -11.68
C LEU A 125 -12.73 9.71 -10.35
N PHE A 126 -12.82 8.77 -9.39
CA PHE A 126 -13.21 9.03 -8.01
C PHE A 126 -12.14 8.62 -7.01
N ARG A 127 -11.26 7.69 -7.39
CA ARG A 127 -10.11 7.27 -6.60
C ARG A 127 -9.01 6.75 -7.50
N VAL A 128 -7.77 7.11 -7.19
CA VAL A 128 -6.56 6.52 -7.77
C VAL A 128 -5.55 6.32 -6.65
N ASP A 129 -5.10 5.10 -6.43
CA ASP A 129 -3.98 4.79 -5.53
C ASP A 129 -2.71 4.66 -6.37
N LEU A 130 -1.80 5.62 -6.23
CA LEU A 130 -0.47 5.58 -6.82
C LEU A 130 0.48 4.88 -5.85
N VAL A 131 1.29 3.96 -6.37
CA VAL A 131 2.25 3.19 -5.58
C VAL A 131 3.66 3.50 -6.03
N SER A 132 4.58 3.53 -5.08
CA SER A 132 6.01 3.47 -5.27
C SER A 132 6.64 2.47 -4.30
N HIS A 133 7.84 2.00 -4.61
CA HIS A 133 8.56 1.04 -3.80
C HIS A 133 9.99 1.51 -3.51
N ILE A 134 10.46 1.17 -2.33
CA ILE A 134 11.87 1.26 -1.95
C ILE A 134 12.34 -0.13 -1.55
N LYS A 135 13.36 -0.61 -2.25
CA LYS A 135 14.08 -1.82 -1.86
C LYS A 135 15.10 -1.43 -0.79
N LEU A 136 14.84 -1.79 0.45
CA LEU A 136 15.76 -1.54 1.55
C LEU A 136 16.98 -2.46 1.45
N PRO A 137 18.16 -2.02 1.93
CA PRO A 137 19.32 -2.89 2.07
C PRO A 137 19.00 -4.13 2.91
N ALA A 138 19.67 -5.25 2.64
CA ALA A 138 19.39 -6.52 3.32
C ALA A 138 19.58 -6.46 4.85
N HIS A 139 20.45 -5.57 5.35
CA HIS A 139 20.69 -5.38 6.77
C HIS A 139 19.60 -4.54 7.48
N ILE A 140 18.68 -3.93 6.73
CA ILE A 140 17.55 -3.18 7.29
C ILE A 140 16.28 -4.01 7.08
N ALA A 141 15.70 -4.50 8.18
CA ALA A 141 14.37 -5.09 8.11
C ALA A 141 13.33 -3.99 7.86
N THR A 142 12.34 -4.26 7.00
CA THR A 142 11.30 -3.26 6.69
C THR A 142 10.49 -2.88 7.93
N SER A 143 10.30 -3.81 8.89
CA SER A 143 9.65 -3.51 10.18
C SER A 143 10.42 -2.48 10.98
N ASP A 144 11.75 -2.59 11.03
CA ASP A 144 12.60 -1.69 11.80
C ASP A 144 12.62 -0.31 11.13
N PHE A 145 12.58 -0.28 9.79
CA PHE A 145 12.41 0.95 9.04
C PHE A 145 11.07 1.64 9.34
N ILE A 146 9.97 0.89 9.35
CA ILE A 146 8.64 1.40 9.69
C ILE A 146 8.63 1.91 11.13
N HIS A 147 9.24 1.18 12.07
CA HIS A 147 9.37 1.60 13.45
C HIS A 147 10.19 2.89 13.59
N ALA A 148 11.30 3.02 12.85
CA ALA A 148 12.10 4.25 12.80
C ALA A 148 11.30 5.43 12.23
N LEU A 149 10.53 5.21 11.15
CA LEU A 149 9.65 6.22 10.56
C LEU A 149 8.58 6.66 11.56
N LYS A 150 7.94 5.70 12.26
CA LYS A 150 6.96 5.98 13.32
C LYS A 150 7.55 6.89 14.40
N SER A 151 8.74 6.57 14.90
CA SER A 151 9.41 7.36 15.94
C SER A 151 9.69 8.80 15.51
N GLN A 152 10.04 9.02 14.24
CA GLN A 152 10.20 10.38 13.71
C GLN A 152 8.85 11.10 13.56
N LEU A 153 7.80 10.40 13.11
CA LEU A 153 6.46 10.99 12.91
C LEU A 153 5.82 11.48 14.20
N VAL A 154 6.13 10.89 15.37
CA VAL A 154 5.65 11.36 16.68
C VAL A 154 6.00 12.83 16.93
N PHE A 155 7.11 13.31 16.39
CA PHE A 155 7.55 14.71 16.54
C PHE A 155 6.99 15.64 15.47
N THR A 156 6.15 15.12 14.56
CA THR A 156 5.50 15.92 13.52
C THR A 156 4.08 16.27 13.95
N GLN A 157 3.56 17.41 13.51
CA GLN A 157 2.16 17.81 13.75
C GLN A 157 1.16 17.07 12.82
N ARG A 158 1.54 15.92 12.26
CA ARG A 158 0.72 15.16 11.29
C ARG A 158 -0.18 14.17 12.02
N SER A 159 -1.38 13.98 11.49
CA SER A 159 -2.22 12.87 11.93
C SER A 159 -1.70 11.58 11.30
N PHE A 160 -1.35 10.60 12.13
CA PHE A 160 -0.97 9.27 11.66
C PHE A 160 -1.57 8.17 12.54
N SER A 161 -1.80 7.01 11.95
CA SER A 161 -2.23 5.79 12.63
C SER A 161 -1.30 4.65 12.29
N THR A 162 -1.12 3.73 13.24
CA THR A 162 -0.21 2.59 13.09
C THR A 162 -0.94 1.30 13.41
N TYR A 163 -0.70 0.27 12.59
CA TYR A 163 -1.23 -1.07 12.80
C TYR A 163 -0.04 -2.01 12.99
N GLY A 164 0.25 -2.32 14.26
CA GLY A 164 1.51 -2.97 14.64
C GLY A 164 2.73 -2.16 14.20
N ASP A 165 3.84 -2.86 13.93
CA ASP A 165 5.05 -2.31 13.33
C ASP A 165 5.14 -2.60 11.81
N GLU A 166 3.98 -2.79 11.16
CA GLU A 166 3.91 -3.27 9.77
C GLU A 166 3.27 -2.28 8.82
N THR A 167 2.47 -1.33 9.33
CA THR A 167 1.78 -0.35 8.50
C THR A 167 1.60 0.98 9.21
N ILE A 168 1.92 2.06 8.52
CA ILE A 168 1.65 3.44 8.92
C ILE A 168 0.71 4.07 7.89
N TYR A 169 -0.32 4.77 8.36
CA TYR A 169 -1.11 5.68 7.56
C TYR A 169 -0.90 7.10 8.04
N ILE A 170 -0.82 8.04 7.12
CA ILE A 170 -0.77 9.48 7.37
C ILE A 170 -2.02 10.09 6.73
N ASP A 171 -2.77 10.86 7.51
CA ASP A 171 -4.05 11.45 7.13
C ASP A 171 -5.07 10.37 6.68
N GLN A 172 -5.20 9.28 7.44
CA GLN A 172 -6.04 8.11 7.08
C GLN A 172 -7.53 8.48 6.88
N SER A 173 -8.04 9.39 7.71
CA SER A 173 -9.43 9.86 7.69
C SER A 173 -9.68 10.97 6.66
N SER A 174 -8.66 11.43 5.94
CA SER A 174 -8.82 12.48 4.93
C SER A 174 -9.74 12.06 3.79
N ASP A 175 -10.68 12.93 3.43
CA ASP A 175 -11.53 12.82 2.25
C ASP A 175 -10.79 13.20 0.95
N MET A 176 -9.57 13.74 1.05
CA MET A 176 -8.75 14.19 -0.07
C MET A 176 -7.65 13.18 -0.42
N LYS A 177 -6.72 12.91 0.49
CA LYS A 177 -5.57 12.04 0.23
C LYS A 177 -5.07 11.32 1.47
N THR A 178 -4.51 10.13 1.29
CA THR A 178 -3.88 9.37 2.38
C THR A 178 -2.56 8.81 1.90
N LEU A 179 -1.52 8.90 2.72
CA LEU A 179 -0.23 8.29 2.46
C LEU A 179 -0.08 7.05 3.35
N LYS A 180 0.40 5.94 2.81
CA LYS A 180 0.53 4.67 3.51
C LYS A 180 1.92 4.08 3.27
N PHE A 181 2.53 3.55 4.32
CA PHE A 181 3.80 2.82 4.27
C PHE A 181 3.59 1.44 4.86
N TYR A 182 4.07 0.38 4.21
CA TYR A 182 3.99 -0.96 4.78
C TYR A 182 5.02 -1.95 4.19
N ASP A 183 5.23 -3.04 4.92
CA ASP A 183 6.05 -4.16 4.47
C ASP A 183 5.27 -5.06 3.51
N LYS A 184 5.63 -5.00 2.22
CA LYS A 184 4.95 -5.78 1.18
C LYS A 184 5.23 -7.28 1.27
N TRP A 185 6.38 -7.68 1.82
CA TRP A 185 6.69 -9.09 2.03
C TRP A 185 5.82 -9.70 3.11
N LYS A 186 5.67 -9.01 4.25
CA LYS A 186 4.77 -9.45 5.32
C LYS A 186 3.31 -9.46 4.85
N GLU A 187 2.89 -8.44 4.09
CA GLU A 187 1.54 -8.41 3.51
C GLU A 187 1.26 -9.66 2.65
N LEU A 188 2.19 -10.09 1.80
CA LEU A 188 2.02 -11.30 0.98
C LEU A 188 2.08 -12.62 1.76
N LYS A 189 2.57 -12.63 3.01
CA LYS A 189 2.45 -13.80 3.90
C LYS A 189 1.03 -13.96 4.42
N ILE A 190 0.36 -12.86 4.71
CA ILE A 190 -1.03 -12.82 5.18
C ILE A 190 -1.99 -13.01 3.99
N HIS A 191 -1.81 -12.21 2.94
CA HIS A 191 -2.60 -12.24 1.71
C HIS A 191 -1.85 -12.98 0.61
N LYS A 192 -1.83 -14.31 0.75
CA LYS A 192 -1.09 -15.20 -0.15
C LYS A 192 -1.49 -15.01 -1.61
N LEU A 193 -0.49 -15.00 -2.50
CA LEU A 193 -0.70 -15.05 -3.94
C LEU A 193 -1.48 -16.33 -4.33
N PRO A 194 -2.36 -16.28 -5.35
CA PRO A 194 -3.06 -17.45 -5.86
C PRO A 194 -2.11 -18.60 -6.17
N THR A 195 -2.53 -19.84 -5.92
CA THR A 195 -1.71 -21.03 -6.19
C THR A 195 -1.44 -21.25 -7.67
N SER A 196 -2.39 -20.90 -8.52
CA SER A 196 -2.28 -21.00 -9.98
C SER A 196 -1.54 -19.83 -10.64
N LEU A 197 -1.09 -18.82 -9.88
CA LEU A 197 -0.37 -17.68 -10.44
C LEU A 197 1.04 -18.10 -10.90
N PRO A 198 1.42 -17.85 -12.17
CA PRO A 198 2.77 -18.15 -12.65
C PRO A 198 3.82 -17.28 -11.92
N ASP A 199 5.06 -17.77 -11.88
CA ASP A 199 6.22 -17.05 -11.31
C ASP A 199 6.04 -16.55 -9.86
N LYS A 200 5.14 -17.20 -9.10
CA LYS A 200 4.82 -16.83 -7.71
C LYS A 200 6.05 -16.73 -6.81
N GLU A 201 7.00 -17.63 -6.95
CA GLU A 201 8.22 -17.62 -6.14
C GLU A 201 9.15 -16.46 -6.53
N LEU A 202 9.23 -16.12 -7.82
CA LEU A 202 9.96 -14.94 -8.28
C LEU A 202 9.32 -13.65 -7.71
N ILE A 203 7.99 -13.54 -7.75
CA ILE A 203 7.27 -12.38 -7.17
C ILE A 203 7.59 -12.26 -5.67
N LYS A 204 7.52 -13.37 -4.93
CA LYS A 204 7.87 -13.44 -3.50
C LYS A 204 9.31 -13.01 -3.22
N GLN A 205 10.27 -13.45 -4.03
CA GLN A 205 11.67 -13.05 -3.84
C GLN A 205 11.87 -11.54 -4.04
N ASN A 206 11.14 -10.96 -5.01
CA ASN A 206 11.25 -9.53 -5.33
C ASN A 206 10.68 -8.62 -4.23
N VAL A 207 9.72 -9.08 -3.42
CA VAL A 207 9.16 -8.27 -2.32
C VAL A 207 9.94 -8.33 -1.01
N LYS A 208 10.94 -9.19 -0.86
CA LYS A 208 11.79 -9.21 0.36
C LYS A 208 12.41 -7.83 0.58
N HIS A 209 12.36 -7.29 1.81
CA HIS A 209 12.87 -5.92 2.10
C HIS A 209 12.23 -4.80 1.26
N LEU A 210 11.01 -5.03 0.73
CA LEU A 210 10.32 -4.03 -0.09
C LEU A 210 9.38 -3.21 0.79
N LEU A 211 9.77 -1.96 1.04
CA LEU A 211 8.88 -0.96 1.59
C LEU A 211 7.97 -0.45 0.47
N ARG A 212 6.66 -0.59 0.67
CA ARG A 212 5.67 -0.05 -0.24
C ARG A 212 5.12 1.26 0.29
N ILE A 213 5.03 2.23 -0.60
CA ILE A 213 4.50 3.55 -0.33
C ILE A 213 3.29 3.74 -1.25
N GLU A 214 2.12 4.02 -0.69
CA GLU A 214 0.90 4.23 -1.46
C GLU A 214 0.31 5.59 -1.14
N MET A 215 -0.01 6.35 -2.18
CA MET A 215 -0.74 7.60 -2.07
C MET A 215 -2.11 7.44 -2.72
N THR A 216 -3.15 7.46 -1.89
CA THR A 216 -4.53 7.48 -2.35
C THR A 216 -4.94 8.91 -2.67
N PHE A 217 -5.36 9.17 -3.91
CA PHE A 217 -6.05 10.38 -4.33
C PHE A 217 -7.55 10.10 -4.40
N ARG A 218 -8.37 10.87 -3.66
CA ARG A 218 -9.83 10.75 -3.67
C ARG A 218 -10.47 11.85 -4.51
N ASN A 219 -11.74 11.68 -4.84
CA ASN A 219 -12.53 12.55 -5.73
C ASN A 219 -12.32 14.06 -5.48
N ARG A 220 -12.37 14.52 -4.23
CA ARG A 220 -12.18 15.95 -3.92
C ARG A 220 -10.77 16.43 -4.28
N PHE A 221 -9.75 15.63 -3.98
CA PHE A 221 -8.37 15.95 -4.34
C PHE A 221 -8.17 15.96 -5.86
N LEU A 222 -8.69 14.94 -6.56
CA LEU A 222 -8.61 14.84 -8.02
C LEU A 222 -9.24 16.04 -8.71
N LYS A 223 -10.42 16.50 -8.25
CA LYS A 223 -11.06 17.73 -8.76
C LYS A 223 -10.20 18.97 -8.54
N ASN A 224 -9.68 19.16 -7.33
CA ASN A 224 -8.87 20.33 -6.99
C ASN A 224 -7.55 20.42 -7.77
N HIS A 225 -7.12 19.32 -8.38
CA HIS A 225 -5.89 19.25 -9.18
C HIS A 225 -6.19 19.01 -10.66
N GLU A 226 -7.45 19.16 -11.10
CA GLU A 226 -7.85 18.97 -12.50
C GLU A 226 -7.42 17.60 -13.07
N MET A 227 -7.52 16.55 -12.24
CA MET A 227 -7.22 15.16 -12.62
C MET A 227 -8.47 14.29 -12.45
N SER A 228 -9.65 14.86 -12.71
CA SER A 228 -10.93 14.20 -12.44
C SER A 228 -11.37 13.29 -13.58
N MET A 229 -10.76 13.43 -14.76
CA MET A 229 -10.94 12.55 -15.91
C MET A 229 -9.66 11.77 -16.21
N VAL A 230 -9.79 10.61 -16.84
CA VAL A 230 -8.64 9.80 -17.28
C VAL A 230 -7.77 10.57 -18.28
N SER A 231 -8.39 11.29 -19.21
CA SER A 231 -7.71 12.15 -20.19
C SER A 231 -6.90 13.28 -19.55
N GLU A 232 -7.29 13.72 -18.37
CA GLU A 232 -6.65 14.81 -17.62
C GLU A 232 -5.58 14.30 -16.64
N PHE A 233 -5.59 13.01 -16.31
CA PHE A 233 -4.74 12.47 -15.27
C PHE A 233 -3.26 12.48 -15.70
N ASN A 234 -2.49 13.37 -15.09
CA ASN A 234 -1.07 13.49 -15.37
C ASN A 234 -0.23 12.69 -14.36
N ILE A 235 0.30 11.55 -14.81
CA ILE A 235 1.13 10.69 -13.96
C ILE A 235 2.36 11.39 -13.40
N LYS A 236 3.02 12.29 -14.16
CA LYS A 236 4.19 13.04 -13.67
C LYS A 236 3.79 13.99 -12.54
N HIS A 237 2.63 14.63 -12.66
CA HIS A 237 2.08 15.49 -11.62
C HIS A 237 1.74 14.68 -10.36
N ALA A 238 1.05 13.54 -10.49
CA ALA A 238 0.72 12.66 -9.38
C ALA A 238 1.97 12.16 -8.63
N ARG A 239 3.02 11.79 -9.37
CA ARG A 239 4.33 11.40 -8.81
C ARG A 239 4.98 12.54 -8.03
N ARG A 240 4.91 13.78 -8.54
CA ARG A 240 5.40 14.97 -7.83
C ARG A 240 4.63 15.20 -6.52
N LEU A 241 3.30 15.14 -6.56
CA LEU A 241 2.45 15.29 -5.36
C LEU A 241 2.78 14.26 -4.27
N MET A 242 3.15 13.04 -4.66
CA MET A 242 3.61 12.00 -3.74
C MET A 242 4.99 12.32 -3.13
N LYS A 243 5.95 12.79 -3.95
CA LYS A 243 7.24 13.26 -3.43
C LYS A 243 7.06 14.43 -2.47
N ASP A 244 6.23 15.41 -2.83
CA ASP A 244 5.94 16.57 -1.99
C ASP A 244 5.27 16.15 -0.69
N ALA A 245 4.34 15.18 -0.72
CA ALA A 245 3.71 14.66 0.49
C ALA A 245 4.72 14.03 1.44
N ILE A 246 5.69 13.27 0.92
CA ILE A 246 6.77 12.66 1.72
C ILE A 246 7.73 13.73 2.26
N SER A 247 8.12 14.70 1.43
CA SER A 247 8.99 15.80 1.86
C SER A 247 8.35 16.63 2.98
N ASN A 248 7.03 16.88 2.86
CA ASN A 248 6.24 17.64 3.83
C ASN A 248 5.93 16.88 5.14
N LEU A 249 6.47 15.67 5.31
CA LEU A 249 6.56 15.02 6.61
C LEU A 249 7.61 15.68 7.50
N ASN A 250 8.51 16.49 6.94
CA ASN A 250 9.56 17.21 7.66
C ASN A 250 10.41 16.29 8.56
N LEU A 251 10.73 15.11 8.03
CA LEU A 251 11.54 14.12 8.72
C LEU A 251 12.92 14.68 9.04
N THR A 252 13.44 14.33 10.22
CA THR A 252 14.76 14.76 10.67
C THR A 252 15.86 13.89 10.08
N ASN A 253 17.10 14.37 10.12
CA ASN A 253 18.27 13.55 9.79
C ASN A 253 18.65 12.59 10.93
N GLN A 254 17.86 12.52 12.02
CA GLN A 254 18.15 11.64 13.15
C GLN A 254 17.86 10.19 12.77
N SER A 255 18.86 9.33 12.86
CA SER A 255 18.67 7.90 12.66
C SER A 255 18.16 7.23 13.93
N LEU A 256 17.28 6.22 13.78
CA LEU A 256 17.00 5.32 14.88
C LEU A 256 18.17 4.35 15.04
N ARG A 257 18.77 4.33 16.24
CA ARG A 257 19.78 3.35 16.61
C ARG A 257 19.14 1.99 16.87
N GLN A 258 19.73 0.93 16.32
CA GLN A 258 19.29 -0.44 16.52
C GLN A 258 20.16 -1.12 17.57
N GLY A 259 19.51 -1.80 18.53
CA GLY A 259 20.19 -2.67 19.48
C GLY A 259 20.54 -4.01 18.83
N ASN A 260 21.65 -4.61 19.25
CA ASN A 260 21.99 -5.97 18.86
C ASN A 260 21.39 -6.95 19.89
N PHE A 261 20.28 -7.59 19.55
CA PHE A 261 19.69 -8.61 20.41
C PHE A 261 20.51 -9.90 20.35
N ASP A 262 20.97 -10.37 21.51
CA ASP A 262 21.58 -11.68 21.65
C ASP A 262 20.62 -12.61 22.40
N SER A 263 20.21 -13.67 21.71
CA SER A 263 19.29 -14.70 22.21
C SER A 263 19.82 -15.48 23.41
N ASN A 264 21.13 -15.45 23.67
CA ASN A 264 21.75 -16.10 24.83
C ASN A 264 21.56 -15.32 26.14
N PHE A 265 20.94 -14.15 26.06
CA PHE A 265 20.68 -13.26 27.19
C PHE A 265 19.19 -12.97 27.37
N GLY A 266 18.77 -12.85 28.63
CA GLY A 266 17.47 -12.28 28.96
C GLY A 266 17.39 -10.77 28.67
N GLY A 267 16.18 -10.23 28.67
CA GLY A 267 15.91 -8.82 28.28
C GLY A 267 16.77 -7.80 29.02
N LEU A 268 16.93 -7.92 30.35
CA LEU A 268 17.73 -6.99 31.14
C LEU A 268 19.19 -6.89 30.67
N LYS A 269 19.84 -8.03 30.39
CA LYS A 269 21.25 -8.05 29.95
C LYS A 269 21.40 -7.44 28.55
N ASN A 270 20.45 -7.69 27.66
CA ASN A 270 20.38 -7.03 26.35
C ASN A 270 20.21 -5.50 26.52
N CYS A 271 19.38 -5.04 27.45
CA CYS A 271 19.26 -3.61 27.77
C CYS A 271 20.56 -3.01 28.33
N LEU A 272 21.23 -3.69 29.26
CA LEU A 272 22.51 -3.22 29.83
C LEU A 272 23.60 -3.12 28.76
N LEU A 273 23.67 -4.10 27.84
CA LEU A 273 24.57 -4.05 26.69
C LEU A 273 24.26 -2.86 25.78
N ALA A 274 22.99 -2.62 25.43
CA ALA A 274 22.59 -1.50 24.60
C ALA A 274 22.91 -0.14 25.24
N LEU A 275 22.65 0.01 26.53
CA LEU A 275 22.94 1.23 27.30
C LEU A 275 24.45 1.47 27.43
N ASN A 276 25.24 0.43 27.71
CA ASN A 276 26.70 0.52 27.76
C ASN A 276 27.28 0.89 26.38
N ALA A 277 26.74 0.32 25.30
CA ALA A 277 27.19 0.60 23.94
C ALA A 277 27.01 2.07 23.54
N VAL A 278 25.96 2.75 24.04
CA VAL A 278 25.75 4.19 23.81
C VAL A 278 26.44 5.08 24.86
N GLY A 279 27.28 4.52 25.72
CA GLY A 279 28.08 5.26 26.70
C GLY A 279 27.34 5.65 27.97
N VAL A 280 26.18 5.05 28.26
CA VAL A 280 25.45 5.34 29.51
C VAL A 280 26.20 4.72 30.69
N ASN A 281 26.38 5.50 31.75
CA ASN A 281 26.90 5.00 33.02
C ASN A 281 25.87 4.09 33.71
N LEU A 282 26.06 2.77 33.64
CA LEU A 282 25.09 1.81 34.16
C LEU A 282 24.88 1.88 35.68
N ASN A 283 25.81 2.44 36.46
CA ASN A 283 25.65 2.61 37.91
C ASN A 283 24.53 3.60 38.26
N THR A 284 24.05 4.41 37.30
CA THR A 284 22.90 5.32 37.52
C THR A 284 21.55 4.66 37.27
N ILE A 285 21.51 3.46 36.68
CA ILE A 285 20.28 2.77 36.25
C ILE A 285 19.99 1.53 37.08
N ILE A 286 21.04 0.80 37.50
CA ILE A 286 20.92 -0.46 38.24
C ILE A 286 21.86 -0.46 39.44
N ASN A 287 21.49 -1.16 40.51
CA ASN A 287 22.35 -1.23 41.69
C ASN A 287 23.67 -1.97 41.39
N ASN A 288 24.73 -1.58 42.11
CA ASN A 288 26.10 -2.04 41.88
C ASN A 288 26.27 -3.56 42.04
N ARG A 289 25.49 -4.20 42.92
CA ARG A 289 25.58 -5.65 43.14
C ARG A 289 25.08 -6.41 41.91
N GLN A 290 23.87 -6.09 41.45
CA GLN A 290 23.28 -6.70 40.25
C GLN A 290 24.10 -6.38 39.00
N LEU A 291 24.64 -5.17 38.89
CA LEU A 291 25.50 -4.80 37.77
C LEU A 291 26.76 -5.66 37.70
N LYS A 292 27.43 -5.90 38.84
CA LYS A 292 28.60 -6.79 38.90
C LYS A 292 28.26 -8.23 38.54
N GLU A 293 27.11 -8.74 39.00
CA GLU A 293 26.63 -10.10 38.67
C GLU A 293 26.38 -10.24 37.16
N HIS A 294 25.62 -9.32 36.57
CA HIS A 294 25.33 -9.33 35.14
C HIS A 294 26.58 -9.09 34.29
N SER A 295 27.49 -8.21 34.71
CA SER A 295 28.72 -7.94 33.98
C SER A 295 29.62 -9.16 33.88
N LYS A 296 29.69 -10.01 34.92
CA LYS A 296 30.49 -11.25 34.85
C LYS A 296 29.97 -12.20 33.78
N GLU A 297 28.65 -12.37 33.72
CA GLU A 297 28.04 -13.24 32.72
C GLU A 297 28.16 -12.69 31.31
N ILE A 298 27.95 -11.39 31.14
CA ILE A 298 28.09 -10.71 29.84
C ILE A 298 29.54 -10.81 29.38
N LEU A 299 30.52 -10.42 30.22
CA LEU A 299 31.94 -10.52 29.90
C LEU A 299 32.36 -11.94 29.50
N LYS A 300 31.87 -12.96 30.21
CA LYS A 300 32.19 -14.36 29.89
C LYS A 300 31.68 -14.79 28.51
N LYS A 301 30.53 -14.29 28.08
CA LYS A 301 29.87 -14.70 26.84
C LYS A 301 30.25 -13.83 25.64
N THR A 302 30.48 -12.53 25.83
CA THR A 302 30.72 -11.58 24.73
C THR A 302 32.12 -10.98 24.73
N GLY A 303 32.89 -11.15 25.81
CA GLY A 303 34.15 -10.44 26.01
C GLY A 303 33.98 -8.96 26.37
N ILE A 304 32.76 -8.46 26.53
CA ILE A 304 32.48 -7.04 26.80
C ILE A 304 32.39 -6.80 28.31
N ASN A 305 33.25 -5.92 28.83
CA ASN A 305 33.17 -5.45 30.22
C ASN A 305 32.27 -4.20 30.32
N ILE A 306 30.99 -4.41 30.66
CA ILE A 306 30.01 -3.32 30.76
C ILE A 306 30.19 -2.40 31.98
N LEU A 307 31.13 -2.72 32.89
CA LEU A 307 31.49 -1.83 34.00
C LEU A 307 32.30 -0.61 33.53
N VAL A 308 32.90 -0.72 32.34
CA VAL A 308 33.60 0.38 31.70
C VAL A 308 32.68 0.92 30.61
N PRO A 309 32.27 2.21 30.66
CA PRO A 309 31.54 2.82 29.55
C PRO A 309 32.36 2.67 28.27
N MET A 310 31.77 2.07 27.23
CA MET A 310 32.44 2.00 25.94
C MET A 310 32.55 3.42 25.37
N SER A 311 33.67 3.73 24.69
CA SER A 311 33.69 4.86 23.75
C SER A 311 32.66 4.52 22.67
N ALA A 312 31.49 5.19 22.73
CA ALA A 312 30.26 4.87 22.01
C ALA A 312 30.47 3.94 20.81
N LEU A 313 30.12 2.66 20.95
CA LEU A 313 30.08 1.76 19.82
C LEU A 313 29.05 2.32 18.83
N GLU A 314 29.41 2.47 17.56
CA GLU A 314 28.45 2.89 16.54
C GLU A 314 27.39 1.79 16.39
N LEU A 315 26.23 2.02 16.99
CA LEU A 315 25.07 1.17 16.76
C LEU A 315 24.60 1.33 15.31
N PRO A 316 24.12 0.26 14.65
CA PRO A 316 23.52 0.38 13.34
C PRO A 316 22.40 1.42 13.34
N GLU A 317 22.38 2.25 12.31
CA GLU A 317 21.46 3.36 12.18
C GLU A 317 20.51 3.17 11.01
N ILE A 318 19.25 3.56 11.17
CA ILE A 318 18.27 3.60 10.08
C ILE A 318 18.02 5.05 9.66
N PRO A 319 18.63 5.53 8.55
CA PRO A 319 18.46 6.89 8.07
C PRO A 319 17.19 7.01 7.21
N VAL A 320 16.02 7.06 7.87
CA VAL A 320 14.69 7.03 7.22
C VAL A 320 14.58 8.05 6.08
N LYS A 321 14.89 9.32 6.36
CA LYS A 321 14.78 10.41 5.38
C LYS A 321 15.61 10.13 4.12
N ARG A 322 16.88 9.73 4.29
CA ARG A 322 17.79 9.44 3.18
C ARG A 322 17.25 8.34 2.28
N HIS A 323 16.66 7.28 2.85
CA HIS A 323 16.04 6.24 2.05
C HIS A 323 14.80 6.72 1.31
N LEU A 324 13.91 7.49 1.95
CA LEU A 324 12.71 8.03 1.30
C LEU A 324 13.05 8.99 0.15
N GLU A 325 14.16 9.73 0.24
CA GLU A 325 14.67 10.58 -0.84
C GLU A 325 15.12 9.78 -2.08
N THR A 326 15.48 8.50 -1.91
CA THR A 326 15.84 7.62 -3.04
C THR A 326 14.63 7.08 -3.81
N MET A 327 13.40 7.40 -3.40
CA MET A 327 12.17 6.91 -4.02
C MET A 327 12.13 7.18 -5.53
N ARG A 328 11.88 6.13 -6.30
CA ARG A 328 11.77 6.16 -7.78
C ARG A 328 10.35 5.81 -8.23
N PHE A 329 10.04 6.15 -9.47
CA PHE A 329 8.79 5.77 -10.15
C PHE A 329 9.17 5.08 -11.47
#